data_AF-A0A1Y5YVQ0-F1
#
_entry.id   AF-A0A1Y5YVQ0-F1
#
_cell.length_a   1.000
_cell.length_b   1.000
_cell.length_c   1.000
_cell.angle_alpha   90.00
_cell.angle_beta   90.00
_cell.angle_gamma   90.00
#
_symmetry.space_group_name_H-M   'P 1'
#
loop_
_entity.id
_entity.type
_entity.pdbx_description
1 polymer ?
#
loop_
_entity_poly.entity_id
_entity_poly.type
_entity_poly.pdbx_seq_one_letter_code
_entity_poly.pdbx_strand_id
1 'polypeptide(L)' 'MSLLTPEWWYKNIKNYYELGIYKEPDVKKYWSPLKKISEDQYKEIVGVVEEPTAEEVKE' A
#
# COMPACT_ATOMS: atom_id res chain seq x y z
N MET A 1 17.60 4.83 -17.80
CA MET A 1 16.16 4.60 -18.05
C MET A 1 15.54 4.12 -16.75
N SER A 2 14.66 4.89 -16.14
CA SER A 2 13.99 4.48 -14.89
C SER A 2 12.96 3.40 -15.20
N LEU A 3 13.35 2.13 -15.03
CA LEU A 3 12.60 0.92 -15.41
C LEU A 3 11.47 0.52 -14.45
N LEU A 4 10.97 1.45 -13.63
CA LEU A 4 9.93 1.16 -12.66
C LEU A 4 8.70 2.01 -12.98
N THR A 5 7.70 1.38 -13.58
CA THR A 5 6.43 2.03 -13.90
C THR A 5 5.64 2.32 -12.62
N PRO A 6 4.73 3.30 -12.63
CA PRO A 6 3.84 3.59 -11.51
C PRO A 6 3.05 2.35 -11.06
N GLU A 7 2.65 1.50 -12.00
CA GLU A 7 1.94 0.24 -11.72
C GLU A 7 2.80 -0.76 -10.95
N TRP A 8 4.11 -0.85 -11.27
CA TRP A 8 5.02 -1.72 -10.53
C TRP A 8 5.14 -1.28 -9.08
N TRP A 9 5.32 0.03 -8.84
CA TRP A 9 5.39 0.57 -7.48
C TRP A 9 4.13 0.28 -6.69
N TYR A 10 2.96 0.53 -7.27
CA TYR A 10 1.68 0.26 -6.63
C TYR A 10 1.51 -1.22 -6.25
N LYS A 11 1.71 -2.15 -7.19
CA LYS A 11 1.58 -3.60 -6.89
C LYS A 11 2.55 -4.05 -5.81
N ASN A 12 3.79 -3.55 -5.87
CA ASN A 12 4.84 -3.91 -4.94
C ASN A 12 4.53 -3.37 -3.53
N ILE A 13 4.16 -2.10 -3.39
CA ILE A 13 3.82 -1.47 -2.11
C ILE A 13 2.56 -2.09 -1.51
N LYS A 14 1.55 -2.40 -2.32
CA LYS A 14 0.34 -3.11 -1.88
C LYS A 14 0.68 -4.47 -1.28
N ASN A 15 1.46 -5.28 -2.00
CA ASN A 15 1.89 -6.59 -1.51
C ASN A 15 2.71 -6.49 -0.21
N TYR A 16 3.63 -5.53 -0.09
CA TYR A 16 4.37 -5.31 1.16
C TYR A 16 3.48 -4.86 2.32
N TYR A 17 2.43 -4.09 2.05
CA TYR A 17 1.45 -3.69 3.07
C TYR A 17 0.60 -4.88 3.53
N GLU A 18 0.10 -5.71 2.60
CA GLU A 18 -0.66 -6.93 2.91
C GLU A 18 0.17 -7.97 3.68
N LEU A 19 1.48 -8.04 3.41
CA LEU A 19 2.42 -8.88 4.17
C LEU A 19 2.78 -8.30 5.55
N GLY A 20 2.27 -7.13 5.92
CA GLY A 20 2.58 -6.43 7.18
C GLY A 20 4.01 -5.88 7.26
N ILE A 21 4.73 -5.86 6.13
CA ILE A 21 6.11 -5.33 6.03
C ILE A 21 6.07 -3.80 6.00
N TYR A 22 5.14 -3.23 5.24
CA TYR A 22 4.88 -1.79 5.26
C TYR A 22 3.68 -1.46 6.11
N LYS A 23 3.79 -0.35 6.84
CA LYS A 23 2.66 0.27 7.54
C LYS A 23 2.23 1.53 6.81
N GLU A 24 1.09 2.07 7.18
CA GLU A 24 0.56 3.33 6.66
C GLU A 24 1.62 4.46 6.52
N PRO A 25 2.49 4.76 7.51
CA PRO A 25 3.53 5.77 7.35
C PRO A 25 4.59 5.44 6.28
N ASP A 26 4.83 4.15 6.01
CA ASP A 26 5.76 3.72 4.96
C ASP A 26 5.13 3.87 3.58
N VAL A 27 3.86 3.44 3.42
CA VAL A 27 3.08 3.67 2.20
C VAL A 27 2.97 5.18 1.91
N LYS A 28 2.82 6.00 2.96
CA LYS A 28 2.73 7.47 2.85
C LYS A 28 3.97 8.07 2.20
N LYS A 29 5.18 7.58 2.52
CA LYS A 29 6.43 8.06 1.89
C LYS A 29 6.43 7.88 0.37
N TYR A 30 5.83 6.79 -0.11
CA TYR A 30 5.74 6.49 -1.54
C TYR A 30 4.71 7.37 -2.25
N TRP A 31 3.64 7.77 -1.57
CA TRP A 31 2.70 8.77 -2.07
C TRP A 31 3.30 10.18 -2.03
N SER A 32 3.88 10.58 -0.90
CA SER A 32 4.52 11.87 -0.69
C SER A 32 5.64 11.76 0.36
N PRO A 33 6.87 12.18 0.05
CA PRO A 33 7.30 13.05 -1.06
C PRO A 33 7.67 12.32 -2.36
N LEU A 34 7.73 10.98 -2.39
CA LEU A 34 8.33 10.25 -3.51
C LEU A 34 7.44 10.17 -4.76
N LYS A 35 6.13 10.43 -4.64
CA LYS A 35 5.13 10.42 -5.72
C LYS A 35 5.27 9.21 -6.66
N LYS A 36 5.54 8.03 -6.10
CA LYS A 36 5.63 6.74 -6.81
C LYS A 36 4.27 6.11 -7.04
N ILE A 37 3.31 6.45 -6.17
CA ILE A 37 1.91 6.03 -6.25
C ILE A 37 1.02 7.27 -6.18
N SER A 38 -0.13 7.19 -6.84
CA SER A 38 -1.16 8.25 -6.80
C SER A 38 -1.92 8.25 -5.47
N GLU A 39 -2.70 9.30 -5.23
CA GLU A 39 -3.55 9.39 -4.03
C GLU A 39 -4.60 8.27 -3.97
N ASP A 40 -5.27 7.95 -5.09
CA ASP A 40 -6.20 6.82 -5.17
C ASP A 40 -5.53 5.50 -4.79
N GLN A 41 -4.33 5.24 -5.31
CA GLN A 41 -3.55 4.05 -5.01
C GLN A 41 -3.15 4.00 -3.53
N TYR A 42 -2.75 5.12 -2.94
CA TYR A 42 -2.47 5.21 -1.51
C TYR A 42 -3.71 4.86 -0.67
N LYS A 43 -4.86 5.45 -0.98
CA LYS A 43 -6.13 5.18 -0.28
C LYS A 43 -6.58 3.73 -0.42
N GLU A 44 -6.32 3.10 -1.56
CA GLU A 44 -6.64 1.69 -1.79
C GLU A 44 -5.70 0.74 -1.04
N ILE A 45 -4.41 1.07 -0.93
CA ILE A 45 -3.42 0.25 -0.21
C ILE A 45 -3.65 0.32 1.30
N VAL A 46 -3.63 1.54 1.85
CA VAL A 46 -3.79 1.75 3.29
C VAL A 46 -5.18 1.32 3.72
N GLY A 47 -6.14 1.47 2.81
CA GLY A 47 -7.53 1.32 3.09
C GLY A 47 -7.97 2.46 3.98
N VAL A 48 -8.60 3.48 3.40
CA VAL A 48 -9.75 4.06 4.11
C VAL A 48 -10.88 3.04 3.99
N VAL A 49 -10.66 1.90 4.62
CA VAL A 49 -11.58 0.79 4.75
C VAL A 49 -12.23 1.06 6.09
N GLU A 50 -13.48 1.50 6.06
CA GLU A 50 -14.39 1.11 7.14
C GLU A 50 -14.20 -0.40 7.31
N GLU A 51 -13.59 -0.80 8.43
CA GLU A 51 -13.35 -2.19 8.79
C GLU A 51 -14.60 -3.05 8.52
N PRO A 52 -14.39 -4.33 8.22
CA PRO A 52 -14.46 -5.24 9.34
C PRO A 52 -13.22 -6.13 9.39
N THR A 53 -12.49 -6.02 10.50
CA THR A 53 -12.01 -7.14 11.29
C THR A 53 -11.64 -8.43 10.52
N ALA A 54 -10.33 -8.61 10.33
CA ALA A 54 -9.75 -9.94 10.22
C ALA A 54 -9.72 -10.58 11.62
N GLU A 55 -10.88 -10.98 12.13
CA GLU A 55 -11.00 -11.96 13.21
C GLU A 55 -11.29 -13.34 12.60
N GLU A 56 -10.59 -14.35 13.13
CA GLU A 56 -10.72 -15.79 12.89
C GLU A 56 -10.36 -16.29 11.47
N VAL A 57 -9.43 -17.24 11.32
CA VAL A 57 -9.53 -18.58 11.91
C VAL A 57 -8.19 -19.04 12.51
N LYS A 58 -8.16 -19.15 13.84
CA LYS A 58 -7.43 -20.21 14.53
C LYS A 58 -8.42 -21.36 14.68
N GLU A 59 -8.13 -22.53 14.12
CA GLU A 59 -8.21 -23.85 14.79
C GLU A 59 -7.60 -24.93 13.89
#